data_AF-A0A1H4UNH8-F1
#
_entry.id   AF-A0A1H4UNH8-F1
#
_cell.length_a   1.000
_cell.length_b   1.000
_cell.length_c   1.000
_cell.angle_alpha   90.00
_cell.angle_beta   90.00
_cell.angle_gamma   90.00
#
_symmetry.space_group_name_H-M   'P 1'
#
loop_
_entity.id
_entity.type
_entity.pdbx_description
1 polymer ?
#
loop_
_entity_poly.entity_id
_entity_poly.type
_entity_poly.pdbx_seq_one_letter_code
_entity_poly.pdbx_strand_id
1 'polypeptide(L)'
;MPFELRPLSTLPYPHAMARRTTYERGVSECPYSRDAIKGLLPRGVEPTDETMAAAYAREDLRERANRLCPMHRGDIHRAQAAALALLDRFGWNDPEVADRFPDLPQWLELDETDRRLARWLLAPDDLVRLHTNSSGSSIIGQHRTCFARAAGAESVLVWIRPGQQLR
;
A
#
# COMPACT_ATOMS: atom_id res chain seq x y z
N MET A 1 1.52 -3.57 -19.53
CA MET A 1 2.60 -3.04 -18.65
C MET A 1 2.76 -4.02 -17.52
N PRO A 2 3.96 -4.33 -17.03
CA PRO A 2 4.07 -5.43 -16.09
C PRO A 2 3.74 -5.00 -14.67
N PHE A 3 3.02 -5.86 -13.97
CA PHE A 3 3.14 -5.97 -12.53
C PHE A 3 4.57 -6.35 -12.16
N GLU A 4 5.02 -5.90 -10.99
CA GLU A 4 6.30 -6.28 -10.40
C GLU A 4 6.13 -6.47 -8.89
N LEU A 5 6.84 -7.44 -8.32
CA LEU A 5 7.04 -7.51 -6.88
C LEU A 5 8.21 -6.61 -6.52
N ARG A 6 7.95 -5.57 -5.73
CA ARG A 6 9.00 -4.65 -5.26
C ARG A 6 9.29 -4.88 -3.77
N PRO A 7 10.57 -5.04 -3.39
CA PRO A 7 10.95 -5.09 -1.99
C PRO A 7 10.55 -3.78 -1.29
N LEU A 8 9.91 -3.86 -0.13
CA LEU A 8 9.49 -2.68 0.60
C LEU A 8 10.68 -1.82 1.01
N SER A 9 11.85 -2.42 1.24
CA SER A 9 13.10 -1.69 1.51
C SER A 9 13.51 -0.71 0.41
N THR A 10 13.03 -0.90 -0.83
CA THR A 10 13.33 -0.03 -1.97
C THR A 10 12.29 1.08 -2.19
N LEU A 11 11.18 1.04 -1.45
CA LEU A 11 10.09 2.01 -1.57
C LEU A 11 10.17 3.01 -0.40
N PRO A 12 10.07 4.32 -0.63
CA PRO A 12 10.02 5.27 0.49
C PRO A 12 8.82 4.99 1.40
N TYR A 13 8.91 5.43 2.65
CA TYR A 13 7.76 5.40 3.54
C TYR A 13 6.67 6.37 3.04
N PRO A 14 5.38 6.02 3.15
CA PRO A 14 4.29 6.91 2.78
C PRO A 14 4.28 8.19 3.63
N HIS A 15 4.70 9.32 3.07
CA HIS A 15 4.82 10.60 3.81
C HIS A 15 3.69 11.59 3.50
N ALA A 16 2.98 11.40 2.40
CA ALA A 16 1.98 12.35 1.89
C ALA A 16 0.64 11.64 1.70
N MET A 17 0.13 11.01 2.75
CA MET A 17 -1.23 10.50 2.75
C MET A 17 -2.10 11.75 2.79
N ALA A 18 -2.44 12.27 1.61
CA ALA A 18 -3.27 13.44 1.46
C ALA A 18 -4.43 13.31 2.43
N ARG A 19 -4.78 14.42 3.11
CA ARG A 19 -6.02 14.52 3.88
C ARG A 19 -7.08 13.86 3.03
N ARG A 20 -7.58 12.70 3.45
CA ARG A 20 -8.66 12.06 2.71
C ARG A 20 -9.72 13.13 2.65
N THR A 21 -10.08 13.57 1.45
CA THR A 21 -11.19 14.48 1.22
C THR A 21 -12.48 13.72 1.49
N THR A 22 -12.64 13.21 2.71
CA THR A 22 -13.95 13.24 3.33
C THR A 22 -14.18 14.71 3.62
N TYR A 23 -15.05 15.29 2.79
CA TYR A 23 -15.75 16.53 3.07
C TYR A 23 -16.00 16.61 4.58
N GLU A 24 -15.62 17.75 5.17
CA GLU A 24 -15.66 18.07 6.61
C GLU A 24 -14.31 17.96 7.36
N ARG A 25 -13.57 19.08 7.36
CA ARG A 25 -12.64 19.52 8.41
C ARG A 25 -11.33 18.72 8.59
N GLY A 26 -10.46 18.79 7.59
CA GLY A 26 -9.12 19.40 7.80
C GLY A 26 -7.99 18.63 8.50
N VAL A 27 -8.12 17.38 8.96
CA VAL A 27 -6.97 16.61 9.50
C VAL A 27 -7.05 15.14 9.04
N SER A 28 -5.93 14.58 8.57
CA SER A 28 -5.86 13.14 8.23
C SER A 28 -5.86 12.33 9.53
N GLU A 29 -6.86 11.46 9.73
CA GLU A 29 -6.91 10.56 10.88
C GLU A 29 -5.99 9.34 10.74
N CYS A 30 -5.25 9.26 9.62
CA CYS A 30 -4.34 8.16 9.37
C CYS A 30 -3.24 8.14 10.45
N PRO A 31 -3.08 7.02 11.20
CA PRO A 31 -2.05 6.90 12.23
C PRO A 31 -0.63 6.89 11.64
N TYR A 32 -0.50 6.63 10.34
CA TYR A 32 0.77 6.68 9.60
C TYR A 32 0.96 7.96 8.79
N SER A 33 0.10 8.97 8.97
CA SER A 33 0.36 10.29 8.37
C SER A 33 1.61 10.91 9.00
N ARG A 34 2.33 11.74 8.23
CA ARG A 34 3.50 12.47 8.73
C ARG A 34 3.18 13.27 9.99
N ASP A 35 2.02 13.93 10.04
CA ASP A 35 1.57 14.71 11.20
C ASP A 35 1.32 13.82 12.42
N ALA A 36 0.67 12.66 12.23
CA ALA A 36 0.45 11.71 13.32
C ALA A 36 1.78 11.17 13.88
N ILE A 37 2.72 10.81 13.02
CA ILE A 37 4.04 10.30 13.44
C ILE A 37 4.86 11.41 14.09
N LYS A 38 4.80 12.65 13.58
CA LYS A 38 5.44 13.81 14.21
C LYS A 38 4.90 14.06 15.62
N GLY A 39 3.62 13.78 15.88
CA GLY A 39 3.01 13.83 17.21
C GLY A 39 3.58 12.80 18.21
N LEU A 40 4.31 11.78 17.74
CA LEU A 40 4.99 10.79 18.58
C LEU A 40 6.42 11.22 18.97
N LEU A 41 6.91 12.35 18.44
CA LEU A 41 8.29 12.79 18.58
C LEU A 41 8.40 14.03 19.46
N PRO A 42 9.61 14.32 19.99
CA PRO A 42 9.88 15.60 20.65
C PRO A 42 9.55 16.78 19.73
N ARG A 43 9.09 17.88 20.34
CA ARG A 43 8.69 19.09 19.61
C ARG A 43 9.84 19.60 18.75
N GLY A 44 9.56 19.84 17.48
CA GLY A 44 10.53 20.36 16.51
C GLY A 44 11.36 19.30 15.79
N VAL A 45 11.19 18.01 16.12
CA VAL A 45 11.84 16.91 15.42
C VAL A 45 11.01 16.51 14.20
N GLU A 46 11.67 16.34 13.05
CA GLU A 46 11.05 15.84 11.84
C GLU A 46 11.19 14.31 11.74
N PRO A 47 10.15 13.58 11.28
CA PRO A 47 10.24 12.14 11.07
C PRO A 47 11.32 11.78 10.04
N THR A 48 12.17 10.80 10.39
CA THR A 48 13.13 10.13 9.50
C THR A 48 12.61 8.76 9.10
N ASP A 49 13.23 8.09 8.12
CA ASP A 49 12.86 6.72 7.73
C ASP A 49 12.97 5.72 8.90
N GLU A 50 13.93 5.92 9.82
CA GLU A 50 14.05 5.13 11.04
C GLU A 50 12.85 5.33 11.97
N THR A 51 12.45 6.58 12.17
CA THR A 51 11.24 6.90 12.93
C THR A 51 9.99 6.32 12.30
N MET A 52 9.89 6.38 10.97
CA MET A 52 8.78 5.77 10.25
C MET A 52 8.81 4.25 10.43
N ALA A 53 9.96 3.59 10.30
CA ALA A 53 10.13 2.16 10.52
C ALA A 53 9.64 1.74 11.91
N ALA A 54 10.08 2.46 12.95
CA ALA A 54 9.66 2.23 14.32
C ALA A 54 8.14 2.40 14.49
N ALA A 55 7.54 3.41 13.84
CA ALA A 55 6.09 3.59 13.86
C ALA A 55 5.33 2.43 13.18
N TYR A 56 5.81 1.94 12.03
CA TYR A 56 5.18 0.81 11.32
C TYR A 56 5.30 -0.52 12.08
N ALA A 57 6.28 -0.66 12.98
CA ALA A 57 6.43 -1.83 13.85
C ALA A 57 5.49 -1.81 15.07
N ARG A 58 4.79 -0.70 15.33
CA ARG A 58 3.91 -0.55 16.50
C ARG A 58 2.54 -1.20 16.30
N GLU A 59 2.22 -2.12 17.20
CA GLU A 59 0.93 -2.83 17.20
C GLU A 59 -0.27 -1.89 17.40
N ASP A 60 -0.17 -0.91 18.29
CA ASP A 60 -1.26 0.03 18.57
C ASP A 60 -1.63 0.89 17.33
N LEU A 61 -0.62 1.28 16.54
CA LEU A 61 -0.84 2.01 15.28
C LEU A 61 -1.43 1.10 14.20
N ARG A 62 -0.99 -0.16 14.13
CA ARG A 62 -1.54 -1.18 13.23
C ARG A 62 -3.01 -1.47 13.50
N GLU A 63 -3.38 -1.65 14.77
CA GLU A 63 -4.77 -1.86 15.16
C GLU A 63 -5.65 -0.63 14.83
N ARG A 64 -5.13 0.57 15.12
CA ARG A 64 -5.83 1.81 14.78
C ARG A 64 -6.01 1.95 13.26
N ALA A 65 -5.00 1.62 12.46
CA ALA A 65 -5.08 1.65 11.01
C ALA A 65 -6.13 0.65 10.48
N ASN A 66 -6.17 -0.57 11.03
CA ASN A 66 -7.20 -1.57 10.74
C ASN A 66 -8.62 -1.06 10.96
N ARG A 67 -8.84 -0.31 12.05
CA ARG A 67 -10.15 0.28 12.35
C ARG A 67 -10.52 1.40 11.37
N LEU A 68 -9.59 2.32 11.12
CA LEU A 68 -9.85 3.57 10.39
C LEU A 68 -9.76 3.46 8.86
N CYS A 69 -8.99 2.50 8.33
CA CYS A 69 -8.72 2.39 6.90
C CYS A 69 -9.14 1.00 6.38
N PRO A 70 -10.16 0.90 5.52
CA PRO A 70 -10.57 -0.38 4.93
C PRO A 70 -9.46 -1.11 4.15
N MET A 71 -8.41 -0.39 3.75
CA MET A 71 -7.24 -0.96 3.06
C MET A 71 -6.29 -1.71 3.99
N HIS A 72 -6.37 -1.47 5.29
CA HIS A 72 -5.55 -2.17 6.28
C HIS A 72 -6.24 -3.44 6.81
N ARG A 73 -7.49 -3.68 6.42
CA ARG A 73 -8.27 -4.84 6.86
C ARG A 73 -7.95 -6.03 5.97
N GLY A 74 -7.80 -7.20 6.58
CA GLY A 74 -7.50 -8.47 5.91
C GLY A 74 -6.05 -8.88 6.06
N ASP A 75 -5.71 -10.00 5.45
CA ASP A 75 -4.38 -10.58 5.41
C ASP A 75 -3.72 -10.28 4.05
N ILE A 76 -2.67 -9.44 4.07
CA ILE A 76 -1.95 -9.09 2.85
C ILE A 76 -1.24 -10.28 2.22
N HIS A 77 -0.76 -11.23 3.01
CA HIS A 77 -0.02 -12.36 2.48
C HIS A 77 -0.96 -13.28 1.69
N ARG A 78 -2.16 -13.53 2.21
CA ARG A 78 -3.19 -14.29 1.50
C ARG A 78 -3.65 -13.57 0.23
N ALA A 79 -3.95 -12.28 0.34
CA ALA A 79 -4.38 -11.47 -0.80
C ALA A 79 -3.31 -11.39 -1.90
N GLN A 80 -2.05 -11.17 -1.52
CA GLN A 80 -0.93 -11.10 -2.46
C GLN A 80 -0.67 -12.47 -3.11
N ALA A 81 -0.72 -13.57 -2.35
CA ALA A 81 -0.56 -14.91 -2.91
C ALA A 81 -1.62 -15.22 -3.98
N ALA A 82 -2.88 -14.89 -3.71
CA ALA A 82 -3.96 -15.08 -4.68
C ALA A 82 -3.78 -14.19 -5.93
N ALA A 83 -3.38 -12.93 -5.76
CA ALA A 83 -3.09 -12.03 -6.87
C ALA A 83 -1.93 -12.55 -7.75
N LEU A 84 -0.85 -13.04 -7.13
CA LEU A 84 0.29 -13.62 -7.83
C LEU A 84 -0.09 -14.87 -8.63
N ALA A 85 -0.88 -15.77 -8.03
CA ALA A 85 -1.35 -16.96 -8.72
C ALA A 85 -2.15 -16.66 -10.00
N LEU A 86 -2.88 -15.53 -10.04
CA LEU A 86 -3.55 -15.07 -11.26
C LEU A 86 -2.60 -14.51 -12.30
N LEU A 87 -1.63 -13.69 -11.86
CA LEU A 87 -0.64 -13.12 -12.77
C LEU A 87 0.24 -14.20 -13.41
N ASP A 88 0.62 -15.22 -12.65
CA ASP A 88 1.37 -16.37 -13.16
C ASP A 88 0.57 -17.16 -14.21
N ARG A 89 -0.76 -17.25 -14.02
CA ARG A 89 -1.63 -18.02 -14.92
C ARG A 89 -2.04 -17.26 -16.17
N PHE A 90 -2.36 -15.98 -16.05
CA PHE A 90 -3.00 -15.19 -17.13
C PHE A 90 -2.13 -14.06 -17.66
N GLY A 91 -0.97 -13.84 -17.06
CA GLY A 91 0.05 -12.91 -17.53
C GLY A 91 0.23 -11.71 -16.60
N TRP A 92 1.51 -11.38 -16.39
CA TRP A 92 1.94 -10.25 -15.57
C TRP A 92 1.69 -8.87 -16.20
N ASN A 93 1.19 -8.81 -17.43
CA ASN A 93 1.06 -7.56 -18.19
C ASN A 93 -0.36 -6.99 -18.24
N ASP A 94 -1.28 -7.58 -17.47
CA ASP A 94 -2.71 -7.41 -17.66
C ASP A 94 -3.41 -6.88 -16.39
N PRO A 95 -3.73 -5.58 -16.34
CA PRO A 95 -4.25 -4.96 -15.13
C PRO A 95 -5.72 -5.32 -14.87
N GLU A 96 -6.41 -5.88 -15.86
CA GLU A 96 -7.82 -6.24 -15.81
C GLU A 96 -8.01 -7.74 -15.53
N VAL A 97 -6.93 -8.45 -15.19
CA VAL A 97 -6.98 -9.88 -14.84
C VAL A 97 -7.91 -10.17 -13.67
N ALA A 98 -7.99 -9.27 -12.69
CA ALA A 98 -8.87 -9.45 -11.54
C ALA A 98 -10.37 -9.42 -11.92
N ASP A 99 -10.73 -8.55 -12.85
CA ASP A 99 -12.13 -8.29 -13.23
C ASP A 99 -12.65 -9.28 -14.28
N ARG A 100 -11.76 -9.80 -15.15
CA ARG A 100 -12.14 -10.79 -16.17
C ARG A 100 -12.39 -12.19 -15.62
N PHE A 101 -11.84 -12.51 -14.45
CA PHE A 101 -11.94 -13.84 -13.86
C PHE A 101 -12.44 -13.82 -12.41
N PRO A 102 -13.66 -13.31 -12.15
CA PRO A 102 -14.17 -13.11 -10.80
C PRO A 102 -14.46 -14.42 -10.04
N ASP A 103 -14.69 -15.52 -10.75
CA ASP A 103 -15.15 -16.80 -10.21
C ASP A 103 -14.03 -17.85 -10.05
N LEU A 104 -12.77 -17.42 -10.08
CA LEU A 104 -11.66 -18.34 -9.93
C LEU A 104 -11.53 -18.85 -8.49
N PRO A 105 -11.12 -20.12 -8.28
CA PRO A 105 -10.93 -20.68 -6.93
C PRO A 105 -10.04 -19.81 -6.04
N GLN A 106 -8.97 -19.22 -6.61
CA GLN A 106 -8.06 -18.29 -5.91
C GLN A 106 -8.77 -17.09 -5.29
N TRP A 107 -9.91 -16.66 -5.85
CA TRP A 107 -10.77 -15.61 -5.29
C TRP A 107 -11.83 -16.17 -4.36
N LEU A 108 -12.44 -17.29 -4.72
CA LEU A 108 -13.54 -17.89 -3.97
C LEU A 108 -13.11 -18.44 -2.61
N GLU A 109 -11.86 -18.89 -2.49
CA GLU A 109 -11.25 -19.38 -1.24
C GLU A 109 -10.87 -18.26 -0.26
N LEU A 110 -10.81 -17.01 -0.73
CA LEU A 110 -10.62 -15.85 0.14
C LEU A 110 -11.94 -15.41 0.76
N ASP A 111 -11.88 -14.95 2.01
CA ASP A 111 -12.99 -14.20 2.60
C ASP A 111 -13.20 -12.86 1.87
N GLU A 112 -14.32 -12.19 2.14
CA GLU A 112 -14.68 -10.96 1.45
C GLU A 112 -13.62 -9.85 1.61
N THR A 113 -12.98 -9.77 2.77
CA THR A 113 -12.00 -8.73 3.07
C THR A 113 -10.71 -8.98 2.29
N ASP A 114 -10.19 -10.20 2.35
CA ASP A 114 -9.00 -10.63 1.62
C ASP A 114 -9.23 -10.56 0.10
N ARG A 115 -10.42 -10.93 -0.37
CA ARG A 115 -10.78 -10.84 -1.79
C ARG A 115 -10.83 -9.39 -2.28
N ARG A 116 -11.45 -8.49 -1.52
CA ARG A 116 -11.46 -7.05 -1.83
C ARG A 116 -10.04 -6.50 -1.92
N LEU A 117 -9.21 -6.87 -0.95
CA LEU A 117 -7.82 -6.46 -0.87
C LEU A 117 -7.00 -6.99 -2.05
N ALA A 118 -7.19 -8.26 -2.43
CA ALA A 118 -6.46 -8.86 -3.54
C ALA A 118 -6.84 -8.25 -4.90
N ARG A 119 -8.14 -7.99 -5.12
CA ARG A 119 -8.59 -7.19 -6.28
C ARG A 119 -7.97 -5.80 -6.28
N TRP A 120 -7.90 -5.19 -5.11
CA TRP A 120 -7.29 -3.87 -4.99
C TRP A 120 -5.78 -3.88 -5.25
N LEU A 121 -5.03 -4.94 -4.95
CA LEU A 121 -3.62 -5.07 -5.33
C LEU A 121 -3.43 -5.07 -6.86
N LEU A 122 -4.42 -5.57 -7.60
CA LEU A 122 -4.42 -5.64 -9.06
C LEU A 122 -5.05 -4.42 -9.74
N ALA A 123 -5.81 -3.59 -9.00
CA ALA A 123 -6.59 -2.49 -9.58
C ALA A 123 -5.72 -1.42 -10.28
N PRO A 124 -5.96 -1.07 -11.57
CA PRO A 124 -5.18 -0.10 -12.34
C PRO A 124 -5.31 1.37 -11.91
N ASP A 125 -6.35 1.70 -11.15
CA ASP A 125 -6.64 3.08 -10.76
C ASP A 125 -5.88 3.54 -9.51
N ASP A 126 -5.36 2.59 -8.71
CA ASP A 126 -4.63 2.87 -7.45
C ASP A 126 -3.20 2.30 -7.46
N LEU A 127 -2.55 2.38 -8.63
CA LEU A 127 -1.22 1.84 -8.84
C LEU A 127 -0.15 2.63 -8.10
N VAL A 128 0.87 1.91 -7.62
CA VAL A 128 2.05 2.54 -7.02
C VAL A 128 2.83 3.29 -8.09
N ARG A 129 2.84 4.63 -8.04
CA ARG A 129 3.62 5.47 -8.96
C ARG A 129 4.74 6.16 -8.21
N LEU A 130 5.95 6.09 -8.73
CA LEU A 130 7.13 6.71 -8.12
C LEU A 130 7.49 8.00 -8.88
N HIS A 131 7.63 9.09 -8.15
CA HIS A 131 8.04 10.38 -8.68
C HIS A 131 9.24 10.89 -7.90
N THR A 132 10.38 11.02 -8.56
CA THR A 132 11.57 11.68 -7.98
C THR A 132 11.57 13.14 -8.37
N ASN A 133 11.72 14.04 -7.39
CA ASN A 133 11.92 15.47 -7.59
C ASN A 133 13.12 15.96 -6.78
N SER A 134 13.43 17.25 -6.87
CA SER A 134 14.54 17.90 -6.14
C SER A 134 14.44 17.80 -4.61
N SER A 135 13.27 17.42 -4.09
CA SER A 135 12.97 17.24 -2.67
C SER A 135 12.97 15.77 -2.23
N GLY A 136 13.23 14.82 -3.14
CA GLY A 136 13.28 13.39 -2.89
C GLY A 136 12.28 12.57 -3.71
N SER A 137 12.02 11.33 -3.28
CA SER A 137 11.08 10.40 -3.93
C SER A 137 9.72 10.45 -3.26
N SER A 138 8.67 10.54 -4.07
CA SER A 138 7.26 10.44 -3.64
C SER A 138 6.56 9.26 -4.30
N ILE A 139 5.57 8.71 -3.58
CA ILE A 139 4.76 7.57 -4.01
C ILE A 139 3.30 8.03 -4.19
N ILE A 140 2.65 7.62 -5.28
CA ILE A 140 1.19 7.48 -5.41
C ILE A 140 0.85 6.00 -5.16
N GLY A 141 -0.32 5.63 -4.65
CA GLY A 141 -0.60 4.25 -4.20
C GLY A 141 -0.10 3.97 -2.77
N GLN A 142 0.04 5.02 -1.97
CA GLN A 142 0.61 5.01 -0.62
C GLN A 142 -0.07 4.03 0.34
N HIS A 143 -1.36 3.76 0.16
CA HIS A 143 -2.08 2.80 0.98
C HIS A 143 -1.52 1.37 0.83
N ARG A 144 -1.06 0.97 -0.37
CA ARG A 144 -0.55 -0.40 -0.61
C ARG A 144 0.75 -0.62 0.13
N THR A 145 1.69 0.31 -0.04
CA THR A 145 2.96 0.31 0.67
C THR A 145 2.75 0.44 2.19
N CYS A 146 1.82 1.31 2.61
CA CYS A 146 1.47 1.48 4.03
C CYS A 146 0.97 0.17 4.64
N PHE A 147 0.01 -0.48 3.99
CA PHE A 147 -0.56 -1.71 4.50
C PHE A 147 0.47 -2.86 4.52
N ALA A 148 1.23 -3.03 3.43
CA ALA A 148 2.28 -4.03 3.36
C ALA A 148 3.33 -3.86 4.48
N ARG A 149 3.74 -2.62 4.76
CA ARG A 149 4.65 -2.33 5.86
C ARG A 149 4.03 -2.63 7.22
N ALA A 150 2.80 -2.18 7.45
CA ALA A 150 2.10 -2.41 8.72
C ALA A 150 1.83 -3.90 8.98
N ALA A 151 1.69 -4.70 7.93
CA ALA A 151 1.54 -6.15 8.01
C ALA A 151 2.89 -6.89 8.15
N GLY A 152 4.02 -6.21 8.03
CA GLY A 152 5.34 -6.83 8.08
C GLY A 152 5.72 -7.62 6.83
N ALA A 153 5.11 -7.32 5.68
CA ALA A 153 5.48 -7.95 4.42
C ALA A 153 6.88 -7.51 3.95
N GLU A 154 7.56 -8.37 3.18
CA GLU A 154 8.88 -8.06 2.62
C GLU A 154 8.79 -7.31 1.28
N SER A 155 7.72 -7.53 0.53
CA SER A 155 7.48 -6.97 -0.79
C SER A 155 6.00 -6.68 -0.99
N VAL A 156 5.71 -5.83 -1.98
CA VAL A 156 4.35 -5.52 -2.40
C VAL A 156 4.24 -5.57 -3.91
N LEU A 157 3.10 -6.06 -4.40
CA LEU A 157 2.77 -6.02 -5.81
C LEU A 157 2.53 -4.57 -6.26
N VAL A 158 3.25 -4.14 -7.29
CA VAL A 158 3.13 -2.81 -7.90
C VAL A 158 2.91 -2.94 -9.41
N TRP A 159 2.43 -1.87 -10.03
CA TRP A 159 2.40 -1.75 -11.49
C TRP A 159 3.24 -0.57 -11.92
N ILE A 160 4.22 -0.82 -12.76
CA ILE A 160 5.14 0.22 -13.21
C ILE A 160 4.64 0.75 -14.55
N ARG A 161 4.38 2.07 -14.64
CA ARG A 161 4.08 2.74 -15.92
C ARG A 161 5.40 3.08 -16.67
N PRO A 162 5.42 3.16 -18.02
CA PRO A 162 6.62 3.56 -18.75
C PRO A 162 7.08 4.95 -18.30
N GLY A 163 8.40 5.13 -18.16
CA GLY A 163 8.99 6.40 -17.72
C GLY A 163 9.05 6.61 -16.21
N GLN A 164 8.60 5.65 -15.39
CA GLN A 164 8.72 5.67 -13.92
C GLN A 164 9.75 4.70 -13.35
N GLN A 165 10.72 4.25 -14.17
CA GLN A 165 11.83 3.45 -13.66
C GLN A 165 12.68 4.32 -12.72
N LEU A 166 12.54 4.08 -11.41
CA LEU A 166 13.57 4.46 -10.46
C LEU A 166 14.82 3.67 -10.83
N ARG A 167 15.86 4.42 -11.24
CA ARG A 167 17.22 3.89 -11.40
C ARG A 167 17.74 3.41 -10.06
#